data_AF-Q13JZ3-F1
#
_entry.id   AF-Q13JZ3-F1
#
_cell.length_a   1.000
_cell.length_b   1.000
_cell.length_c   1.000
_cell.angle_alpha   90.00
_cell.angle_beta   90.00
_cell.angle_gamma   90.00
#
_symmetry.space_group_name_H-M   'P 1'
#
loop_
_entity.id
_entity.type
_entity.pdbx_description
1 polymer ?
#
loop_
_entity_poly.entity_id
_entity_poly.type
_entity_poly.pdbx_seq_one_letter_code
_entity_poly.pdbx_strand_id
1 'polypeptide(L)'
;MSEDAAKSVRSPEAIDQDFAELIASGLPGSVARDKFERLWDEANAIAAEIVLTPQGQQYLSLLKRMHQTFESRYPAGRPVNGSGIRRR
;
A
#
# COMPACT_ATOMS: atom_id res chain seq x y z
N MET A 1 -5.63 -6.68 -35.63
CA MET A 1 -5.57 -5.40 -34.91
C MET A 1 -5.49 -5.79 -33.45
N SER A 2 -4.27 -5.95 -32.93
CA SER A 2 -4.08 -6.35 -31.52
C SER A 2 -4.29 -5.11 -30.68
N GLU A 3 -5.39 -5.08 -29.92
CA GLU A 3 -5.56 -4.16 -28.80
C GLU A 3 -4.50 -4.54 -27.76
N ASP A 4 -3.29 -4.01 -27.96
CA ASP A 4 -2.33 -3.80 -26.89
C ASP A 4 -3.04 -2.85 -25.93
N ALA A 5 -3.75 -3.43 -24.97
CA ALA A 5 -4.42 -2.72 -23.90
C ALA A 5 -3.31 -1.96 -23.18
N ALA A 6 -3.11 -0.71 -23.60
CA ALA A 6 -2.26 0.24 -22.92
C ALA A 6 -2.67 0.21 -21.46
N LYS A 7 -1.89 -0.52 -20.66
CA LYS A 7 -2.00 -0.56 -19.21
C LYS A 7 -1.95 0.91 -18.83
N SER A 8 -3.10 1.50 -18.56
CA SER A 8 -3.16 2.89 -18.12
C SER A 8 -2.39 2.90 -16.81
N VAL A 9 -1.13 3.36 -16.88
CA VAL A 9 -0.24 3.47 -15.73
C VAL A 9 -1.00 4.33 -14.74
N ARG A 10 -1.47 3.72 -13.65
CA ARG A 10 -2.31 4.39 -12.65
C ARG A 10 -1.48 5.48 -12.01
N SER A 11 -2.04 6.67 -11.90
CA SER A 11 -1.31 7.81 -11.33
C SER A 11 -1.00 7.57 -9.85
N PRO A 12 0.02 8.26 -9.29
CA PRO A 12 0.33 8.14 -7.87
C PRO A 12 -0.88 8.42 -6.97
N GLU A 13 -1.72 9.38 -7.35
CA GLU A 13 -2.92 9.77 -6.58
C GLU A 13 -3.97 8.66 -6.53
N ALA A 14 -4.14 7.91 -7.62
CA ALA A 14 -5.08 6.79 -7.65
C ALA A 14 -4.63 5.65 -6.71
N ILE A 15 -3.33 5.36 -6.68
CA ILE A 15 -2.77 4.35 -5.77
C ILE A 15 -2.84 4.83 -4.31
N ASP A 16 -2.58 6.13 -4.05
CA ASP A 16 -2.69 6.72 -2.71
C ASP A 16 -4.13 6.65 -2.18
N GLN A 17 -5.13 6.88 -3.05
CA GLN A 17 -6.54 6.75 -2.70
C GLN A 17 -6.91 5.29 -2.34
N ASP A 18 -6.53 4.32 -3.17
CA ASP A 18 -6.77 2.90 -2.90
C ASP A 18 -6.08 2.47 -1.58
N PHE A 19 -4.89 3.02 -1.30
CA PHE A 19 -4.19 2.79 -0.04
C PHE A 19 -4.91 3.43 1.16
N ALA A 20 -5.41 4.67 1.03
CA ALA A 20 -6.17 5.32 2.08
C ALA A 20 -7.44 4.54 2.44
N GLU A 21 -8.14 4.01 1.43
CA GLU A 21 -9.29 3.12 1.61
C GLU A 21 -8.92 1.82 2.31
N LEU A 22 -7.79 1.21 1.94
CA LEU A 22 -7.24 0.04 2.63
C LEU A 22 -7.02 0.32 4.13
N ILE A 23 -6.38 1.45 4.47
CA ILE A 23 -6.12 1.81 5.87
C ILE A 23 -7.44 2.11 6.62
N ALA A 24 -8.39 2.78 5.97
CA ALA A 24 -9.69 3.12 6.55
C ALA A 24 -10.58 1.88 6.79
N SER A 25 -10.45 0.85 5.95
CA SER A 25 -11.26 -0.38 6.04
C SER A 25 -11.08 -1.18 7.34
N GLY A 26 -9.96 -0.98 8.06
CA GLY A 26 -9.70 -1.64 9.33
C GLY A 26 -9.61 -3.17 9.24
N LEU A 27 -9.22 -3.69 8.07
CA LEU A 27 -9.08 -5.13 7.83
C LEU A 27 -8.10 -5.79 8.80
N PRO A 28 -8.24 -7.11 9.05
CA PRO A 28 -7.24 -7.86 9.81
C PRO A 28 -5.84 -7.71 9.19
N GLY A 29 -4.80 -7.63 10.01
CA GLY A 29 -3.44 -7.31 9.57
C GLY A 29 -2.92 -8.22 8.45
N SER A 30 -3.24 -9.51 8.45
CA SER A 30 -2.87 -10.44 7.36
C SER A 30 -3.52 -10.06 6.03
N VAL A 31 -4.83 -9.82 6.02
CA VAL A 31 -5.59 -9.43 4.82
C VAL A 31 -5.17 -8.03 4.35
N ALA A 32 -4.92 -7.13 5.28
CA ALA A 32 -4.42 -5.79 4.98
C ALA A 32 -3.02 -5.85 4.35
N ARG A 33 -2.16 -6.77 4.83
CA ARG A 33 -0.80 -6.98 4.31
C ARG A 33 -0.82 -7.46 2.86
N ASP A 34 -1.62 -8.48 2.55
CA ASP A 34 -1.74 -9.00 1.19
C ASP A 34 -2.19 -7.91 0.20
N LYS A 35 -3.12 -7.04 0.61
CA LYS A 35 -3.60 -5.93 -0.22
C LYS A 35 -2.57 -4.81 -0.34
N PHE A 36 -1.87 -4.50 0.75
CA PHE A 36 -0.78 -3.52 0.75
C PHE A 36 0.35 -3.96 -0.19
N GLU A 37 0.76 -5.22 -0.15
CA GLU A 37 1.84 -5.76 -0.99
C GLU A 37 1.51 -5.63 -2.48
N ARG A 38 0.24 -5.83 -2.88
CA ARG A 38 -0.18 -5.61 -4.27
C ARG A 38 -0.06 -4.14 -4.71
N LEU A 39 -0.52 -3.21 -3.87
CA LEU A 39 -0.41 -1.78 -4.16
C LEU A 39 1.06 -1.32 -4.16
N TRP A 40 1.86 -1.88 -3.26
CA TRP A 40 3.29 -1.67 -3.18
C TRP A 40 4.01 -2.10 -4.45
N ASP A 41 3.77 -3.34 -4.89
CA ASP A 41 4.40 -3.91 -6.08
C ASP A 41 4.00 -3.14 -7.35
N GLU A 42 2.73 -2.72 -7.46
CA GLU A 42 2.25 -1.90 -8.56
C GLU A 42 2.99 -0.54 -8.61
N ALA A 43 2.99 0.20 -7.50
CA ALA A 43 3.69 1.49 -7.45
C ALA A 43 5.21 1.34 -7.64
N ASN A 44 5.81 0.26 -7.12
CA ASN A 44 7.23 -0.02 -7.26
C ASN A 44 7.62 -0.40 -8.70
N ALA A 45 6.80 -1.18 -9.40
CA ALA A 45 7.01 -1.51 -10.80
C ALA A 45 7.00 -0.24 -11.66
N ILE A 46 6.00 0.64 -11.46
CA ILE A 46 5.93 1.92 -12.17
C ILE A 46 7.14 2.79 -11.81
N ALA A 47 7.45 2.94 -10.52
CA ALA A 47 8.59 3.72 -10.06
C ALA A 47 9.91 3.25 -10.69
N ALA A 48 10.11 1.93 -10.82
CA ALA A 48 11.32 1.36 -11.42
C ALA A 48 11.45 1.72 -12.90
N GLU A 49 10.36 1.73 -13.66
CA GLU A 49 10.36 2.09 -15.08
C GLU A 49 10.69 3.57 -15.32
N ILE A 50 10.23 4.46 -14.43
CA ILE A 50 10.36 5.92 -14.62
C ILE A 50 11.21 6.61 -13.55
N VAL A 51 12.07 5.87 -12.84
CA VAL A 51 12.79 6.33 -11.63
C VAL A 51 13.63 7.60 -11.84
N LEU A 52 14.15 7.78 -13.06
CA LEU A 52 14.99 8.92 -13.45
C LEU A 52 14.19 10.17 -13.83
N THR A 53 12.87 10.11 -13.75
CA THR A 53 11.98 11.23 -14.08
C THR A 53 11.45 11.90 -12.81
N PRO A 54 10.99 13.17 -12.89
CA PRO A 54 10.29 13.83 -11.79
C PRO A 54 9.06 13.04 -11.31
N GLN A 55 8.37 12.36 -12.23
CA GLN A 55 7.21 11.54 -11.92
C GLN A 55 7.61 10.27 -11.13
N GLY A 56 8.76 9.67 -11.43
CA GLY A 56 9.32 8.57 -10.61
C GLY A 56 9.57 8.98 -9.16
N GLN A 57 10.01 10.22 -8.92
CA GLN A 57 10.19 10.74 -7.55
C GLN A 57 8.87 10.83 -6.77
N GLN A 58 7.75 11.06 -7.46
CA GLN A 58 6.43 11.07 -6.83
C GLN A 58 6.03 9.67 -6.35
N TYR A 59 6.25 8.63 -7.17
CA TYR A 59 6.00 7.24 -6.75
C TYR A 59 6.94 6.80 -5.62
N LEU A 60 8.22 7.17 -5.64
CA LEU A 60 9.14 6.88 -4.53
C LEU A 60 8.69 7.54 -3.22
N SER A 61 8.17 8.77 -3.31
CA SER A 61 7.63 9.48 -2.16
C SER A 61 6.35 8.82 -1.64
N LEU A 62 5.48 8.36 -2.54
CA LEU A 62 4.28 7.59 -2.22
C LEU A 62 4.63 6.28 -1.50
N LEU A 63 5.54 5.48 -2.07
CA LEU A 63 6.01 4.23 -1.46
C LEU A 63 6.53 4.46 -0.03
N LYS A 64 7.35 5.48 0.20
CA LYS A 64 7.81 5.81 1.56
C LYS A 64 6.66 6.10 2.53
N ARG A 65 5.67 6.90 2.11
CA ARG A 65 4.49 7.21 2.95
C ARG A 65 3.64 5.97 3.22
N MET A 66 3.40 5.14 2.20
CA MET A 66 2.64 3.90 2.33
C MET A 66 3.31 2.96 3.34
N HIS A 67 4.62 2.76 3.25
CA HIS A 67 5.36 1.91 4.19
C HIS A 67 5.24 2.39 5.64
N GLN A 68 5.54 3.68 5.87
CA GLN A 68 5.50 4.27 7.22
C GLN A 68 4.09 4.20 7.82
N THR A 69 3.07 4.49 7.02
CA THR A 69 1.68 4.45 7.47
C THR A 69 1.23 3.03 7.78
N PHE A 70 1.58 2.07 6.92
CA PHE A 70 1.22 0.67 7.11
C PHE A 70 1.87 0.07 8.35
N GLU A 71 3.18 0.27 8.56
CA GLU A 71 3.90 -0.22 9.75
C GLU A 71 3.37 0.41 11.06
N SER A 72 2.97 1.68 11.01
CA SER A 72 2.33 2.34 12.16
C SER A 72 0.96 1.73 12.50
N ARG A 73 0.17 1.37 11.47
CA ARG A 73 -1.18 0.81 11.66
C ARG A 73 -1.17 -0.69 11.97
N TYR A 74 -0.23 -1.43 11.40
CA TYR A 74 -0.08 -2.88 11.48
C TYR A 74 1.34 -3.26 11.87
N PRO A 75 1.73 -3.07 13.15
CA PRO A 75 3.07 -3.38 13.60
C PRO A 75 3.36 -4.88 13.48
N ALA A 76 4.46 -5.24 12.81
CA ALA A 76 4.87 -6.62 12.53
C ALA A 76 5.17 -7.48 13.78
N GLY A 77 5.08 -6.91 14.99
CA GLY A 77 5.64 -7.49 16.21
C GLY A 77 4.75 -7.48 17.45
N ARG A 78 3.44 -7.25 17.35
CA ARG A 78 2.56 -7.47 18.52
C ARG A 78 1.60 -8.64 18.28
N PRO A 79 1.80 -9.80 18.93
CA PRO A 79 0.65 -10.65 19.16
C PRO A 79 -0.37 -9.79 19.89
N VAL A 80 -1.56 -9.66 19.32
CA VAL A 80 -2.72 -9.11 20.02
C VAL A 80 -3.03 -10.13 21.10
N ASN A 81 -2.34 -9.99 22.23
CA ASN A 81 -2.45 -10.92 23.32
C ASN A 81 -3.87 -10.74 23.90
N GLY A 82 -4.73 -11.71 23.58
CA GLY A 82 -5.89 -12.08 24.38
C GLY A 82 -6.98 -11.02 24.53
N SER A 83 -8.10 -11.27 23.86
CA SER A 83 -9.42 -10.99 24.41
C SER A 83 -9.48 -11.27 25.92
N GLY A 84 -9.92 -10.26 26.69
CA GLY A 84 -10.66 -10.41 27.94
C GLY A 84 -9.87 -10.84 29.17
N ILE A 85 -9.78 -9.94 30.15
CA ILE A 85 -10.23 -10.21 31.53
C ILE A 85 -10.86 -8.90 32.04
N ARG A 86 -12.20 -8.84 32.04
CA ARG A 86 -12.93 -8.16 33.11
C ARG A 86 -12.92 -9.11 34.31
N ARG A 87 -12.10 -8.81 35.33
CA ARG A 87 -12.25 -9.20 36.74
C ARG A 87 -11.37 -8.21 37.53
N ARG A 88 -11.80 -7.54 38.59
CA ARG A 88 -12.97 -7.63 39.45
C ARG A 88 -13.14 -6.27 40.11
#